data_AF-A0A484BZ73-F1
#
_entry.id   AF-A0A484BZ73-F1
#
_cell.length_a   1.000
_cell.length_b   1.000
_cell.length_c   1.000
_cell.angle_alpha   90.00
_cell.angle_beta   90.00
_cell.angle_gamma   90.00
#
_symmetry.space_group_name_H-M   'P 1'
#
loop_
_entity.id
_entity.type
_entity.pdbx_description
1 polymer ?
#
loop_
_entity_poly.entity_id
_entity_poly.type
_entity_poly.pdbx_seq_one_letter_code
_entity_poly.pdbx_strand_id
1 'polypeptide(L)'
;MSTTRANVAATHGDRGQQQQQQQQQQQQQRVIREKHGKCRIGKLVSTAGIVVALLLVVGAIYMHVMQKHRLGRLNIQLAAAGNDDGDGDGEVELPFEVVTVPAAAALGTTLLSADCLECIAMTATAKRPAMCHSTPCSIYRISRPYWQDATREATYSGPEDYEICVSNPDCATETVLSFIGSYARDCDGDVVIRCRDHIMLHQLGPTGCMMGTLPPLSHNRMTECLRVKELE
;
A
#
# COMPACT_ATOMS: atom_id res chain seq x y z
N MET A 1 -43.41 -43.89 78.75
CA MET A 1 -42.05 -44.42 78.89
C MET A 1 -41.14 -43.64 77.95
N SER A 2 -40.42 -42.65 78.49
CA SER A 2 -39.45 -41.86 77.73
C SER A 2 -38.11 -42.58 77.68
N THR A 3 -37.49 -42.63 76.50
CA THR A 3 -36.05 -42.80 76.37
C THR A 3 -35.49 -41.57 75.67
N THR A 4 -34.64 -40.82 76.36
CA THR A 4 -33.89 -39.71 75.77
C THR A 4 -32.40 -40.02 75.95
N ARG A 5 -31.67 -39.99 74.83
CA ARG A 5 -30.23 -40.26 74.70
C ARG A 5 -29.39 -39.32 75.56
N ALA A 6 -28.39 -39.88 76.22
CA ALA A 6 -27.28 -39.16 76.82
C ALA A 6 -26.28 -38.74 75.74
N ASN A 7 -25.89 -37.47 75.72
CA ASN A 7 -24.75 -36.96 74.96
C ASN A 7 -23.55 -36.85 75.90
N VAL A 8 -22.45 -37.52 75.54
CA VAL A 8 -21.17 -37.53 76.26
C VAL A 8 -20.44 -36.20 76.00
N ALA A 9 -19.96 -35.57 77.08
CA ALA A 9 -19.21 -34.33 77.05
C ALA A 9 -17.73 -34.58 76.66
N ALA A 10 -17.24 -33.85 75.66
CA ALA A 10 -15.84 -33.89 75.22
C ALA A 10 -14.88 -33.31 76.28
N THR A 11 -13.75 -33.98 76.49
CA THR A 11 -12.76 -33.65 77.54
C THR A 11 -11.83 -32.50 77.12
N HIS A 12 -11.21 -31.85 78.11
CA HIS A 12 -10.47 -30.60 77.96
C HIS A 12 -9.26 -30.65 76.99
N GLY A 13 -8.71 -31.83 76.69
CA GLY A 13 -7.58 -32.03 75.77
C GLY A 13 -7.95 -31.91 74.28
N ASP A 14 -9.17 -32.29 73.90
CA ASP A 14 -9.64 -32.24 72.50
C ASP A 14 -9.83 -30.79 72.00
N ARG A 15 -10.19 -29.87 72.89
CA ARG A 15 -10.39 -28.45 72.55
C ARG A 15 -9.07 -27.77 72.13
N GLY A 16 -7.96 -28.11 72.76
CA GLY A 16 -6.64 -27.55 72.41
C GLY A 16 -6.14 -28.04 71.06
N GLN A 17 -6.31 -29.34 70.78
CA GLN A 17 -5.94 -29.93 69.49
C GLN A 17 -6.84 -29.44 68.34
N GLN A 18 -8.15 -29.31 68.56
CA GLN A 18 -9.06 -28.71 67.57
C GLN A 18 -8.73 -27.25 67.27
N GLN A 19 -8.38 -26.44 68.29
CA GLN A 19 -7.98 -25.05 68.07
C GLN A 19 -6.67 -24.93 67.29
N GLN A 20 -5.67 -25.76 67.58
CA GLN A 20 -4.42 -25.77 66.81
C GLN A 20 -4.61 -26.23 65.36
N GLN A 21 -5.42 -27.26 65.11
CA GLN A 21 -5.72 -27.70 63.74
C GLN A 21 -6.49 -26.63 62.95
N GLN A 22 -7.43 -25.91 63.58
CA GLN A 22 -8.14 -24.81 62.92
C GLN A 22 -7.20 -23.65 62.56
N GLN A 23 -6.26 -23.29 63.44
CA GLN A 23 -5.28 -22.23 63.15
C GLN A 23 -4.31 -22.62 62.02
N GLN A 24 -3.84 -23.87 61.97
CA GLN A 24 -2.98 -24.35 60.90
C GLN A 24 -3.71 -24.39 59.55
N GLN A 25 -4.98 -24.80 59.51
CA GLN A 25 -5.79 -24.78 58.28
C GLN A 25 -6.01 -23.35 57.78
N GLN A 26 -6.27 -22.38 58.67
CA GLN A 26 -6.41 -20.96 58.29
C GLN A 26 -5.11 -20.37 57.73
N GLN A 27 -3.95 -20.71 58.31
CA GLN A 27 -2.65 -20.27 57.80
C GLN A 27 -2.35 -20.87 56.42
N GLN A 28 -2.60 -22.17 56.22
CA GLN A 28 -2.41 -22.81 54.90
C GLN A 28 -3.31 -22.20 53.82
N GLN A 29 -4.57 -21.91 54.13
CA GLN A 29 -5.50 -21.26 53.19
C GLN A 29 -5.03 -19.85 52.79
N ARG A 30 -4.46 -19.06 53.72
CA ARG A 30 -3.90 -17.74 53.39
C ARG A 30 -2.72 -17.83 52.42
N VAL A 31 -1.79 -18.76 52.66
CA VAL A 31 -0.62 -18.97 51.79
C VAL A 31 -1.05 -19.40 50.38
N ILE A 32 -2.04 -20.30 50.28
CA ILE A 32 -2.58 -20.74 48.98
C ILE A 32 -3.27 -19.60 48.24
N ARG A 33 -4.02 -18.74 48.94
CA ARG A 33 -4.71 -17.57 48.35
C ARG A 33 -3.72 -16.53 47.82
N GLU A 34 -2.64 -16.27 48.57
CA GLU A 34 -1.57 -15.35 48.15
C GLU A 34 -0.79 -15.89 46.95
N LYS A 35 -0.46 -17.19 46.93
CA LYS A 35 0.18 -17.84 45.78
C LYS A 35 -0.70 -17.81 44.54
N HIS A 36 -1.99 -18.12 44.66
CA HIS A 36 -2.94 -18.04 43.54
C HIS A 36 -3.10 -16.61 43.02
N GLY A 37 -3.10 -15.61 43.90
CA GLY A 37 -3.12 -14.20 43.51
C GLY A 37 -1.89 -13.80 42.69
N LYS A 38 -0.69 -14.16 43.17
CA LYS A 38 0.58 -13.91 42.46
C LYS A 38 0.66 -14.60 41.09
N CYS A 39 0.25 -15.87 40.99
CA CYS A 39 0.24 -16.60 39.72
C CYS A 39 -0.78 -16.03 38.71
N ARG A 40 -1.96 -15.61 39.18
CA ARG A 40 -3.00 -15.04 38.31
C ARG A 40 -2.63 -13.64 37.83
N ILE A 41 -2.04 -12.82 38.70
CA ILE A 41 -1.52 -11.49 38.34
C ILE A 41 -0.35 -11.63 37.35
N GLY A 42 0.58 -12.56 37.57
CA GLY A 42 1.69 -12.81 36.64
C GLY A 42 1.22 -13.20 35.24
N LYS A 43 0.19 -14.06 35.13
CA LYS A 43 -0.43 -14.41 33.84
C LYS A 43 -1.07 -13.20 33.18
N LEU A 44 -1.81 -12.38 33.91
CA LEU A 44 -2.45 -11.16 33.37
C LEU A 44 -1.43 -10.13 32.88
N VAL A 45 -0.37 -9.90 33.64
CA VAL A 45 0.72 -8.98 33.27
C VAL A 45 1.47 -9.51 32.03
N SER A 46 1.72 -10.82 31.97
CA SER A 46 2.34 -11.44 30.80
C SER A 46 1.47 -11.33 29.55
N THR A 47 0.17 -11.61 29.64
CA THR A 47 -0.74 -11.47 28.50
C THR A 47 -0.90 -10.02 28.06
N ALA A 48 -0.99 -9.08 29.00
CA ALA A 48 -1.06 -7.66 28.69
C ALA A 48 0.20 -7.18 27.98
N GLY A 49 1.39 -7.63 28.42
CA GLY A 49 2.65 -7.31 27.76
C GLY A 49 2.70 -7.79 26.30
N ILE A 50 2.23 -9.02 26.02
CA ILE A 50 2.18 -9.56 24.65
C ILE A 50 1.22 -8.74 23.79
N VAL A 51 0.02 -8.40 24.29
CA VAL A 51 -0.96 -7.60 23.55
C VAL A 51 -0.40 -6.21 23.23
N VAL A 52 0.23 -5.55 24.19
CA VAL A 52 0.86 -4.24 23.98
C VAL A 52 1.98 -4.34 22.94
N ALA A 53 2.83 -5.36 23.00
CA ALA A 53 3.88 -5.58 22.02
C ALA A 53 3.31 -5.78 20.61
N LEU A 54 2.24 -6.57 20.45
CA LEU A 54 1.58 -6.77 19.16
C LEU A 54 0.98 -5.47 18.63
N LEU A 55 0.34 -4.65 19.46
CA LEU A 55 -0.19 -3.35 19.07
C LEU A 55 0.90 -2.39 18.62
N LEU A 56 2.06 -2.38 19.28
CA LEU A 56 3.21 -1.57 18.89
C LEU A 56 3.82 -2.04 17.56
N VAL A 57 3.94 -3.35 17.34
CA VAL A 57 4.45 -3.91 16.07
C VAL A 57 3.49 -3.59 14.92
N VAL A 58 2.19 -3.84 15.10
CA VAL A 58 1.16 -3.51 14.11
C VAL A 58 1.14 -2.00 13.84
N GLY A 59 1.22 -1.18 14.88
CA GLY A 59 1.29 0.29 14.77
C GLY A 59 2.53 0.76 14.01
N ALA A 60 3.70 0.19 14.28
CA ALA A 60 4.95 0.51 13.57
C ALA A 60 4.86 0.11 12.07
N ILE A 61 4.36 -1.08 11.77
CA ILE A 61 4.12 -1.52 10.39
C ILE A 61 3.13 -0.58 9.70
N TYR A 62 2.03 -0.24 10.37
CA TYR A 62 1.01 0.66 9.84
C TYR A 62 1.56 2.07 9.58
N MET A 63 2.39 2.60 10.48
CA MET A 63 3.05 3.90 10.30
C MET A 63 4.05 3.88 9.13
N HIS A 64 4.78 2.79 8.90
CA HIS A 64 5.67 2.67 7.74
C HIS A 64 4.90 2.53 6.42
N VAL A 65 3.78 1.81 6.42
CA VAL A 65 2.89 1.71 5.25
C VAL A 65 2.24 3.07 4.97
N MET A 66 1.80 3.79 5.99
CA MET A 66 1.18 5.12 5.86
C MET A 66 2.18 6.26 5.60
N GLN A 67 3.44 6.12 6.00
CA GLN A 67 4.48 7.11 5.70
C GLN A 67 4.77 7.23 4.19
N LYS A 68 4.58 6.14 3.42
CA LYS A 68 4.69 6.20 1.95
C LYS A 68 3.67 7.13 1.29
N HIS A 69 2.57 7.47 1.96
CA HIS A 69 1.56 8.41 1.46
C HIS A 69 1.78 9.88 1.89
N ARG A 70 2.84 10.20 2.67
CA ARG A 70 3.08 11.58 3.17
C ARG A 70 4.49 12.14 2.95
N LEU A 71 5.28 11.59 2.04
CA LEU A 71 6.60 12.17 1.69
C LEU A 71 6.80 12.29 0.17
N GLY A 72 5.75 12.70 -0.53
CA GLY A 72 5.83 13.14 -1.92
C GLY A 72 5.40 14.59 -2.05
N ARG A 73 6.23 15.54 -1.61
CA ARG A 73 6.30 16.96 -2.07
C ARG A 73 7.12 17.79 -1.08
N LEU A 74 8.44 17.81 -1.26
CA LEU A 74 9.20 19.02 -0.95
C LEU A 74 9.11 19.92 -2.20
N ASN A 75 7.97 20.60 -2.35
CA ASN A 75 7.79 21.62 -3.38
C ASN A 75 8.43 22.92 -2.86
N ILE A 76 9.69 23.17 -3.23
CA ILE A 76 10.25 24.51 -3.11
C ILE A 76 9.53 25.34 -4.17
N GLN A 77 8.53 26.12 -3.74
CA GLN A 77 8.07 27.26 -4.53
C GLN A 77 9.24 28.24 -4.61
N LEU A 78 10.02 28.15 -5.68
CA LEU A 78 10.81 29.30 -6.10
C LEU A 78 9.84 30.21 -6.85
N ALA A 79 9.48 31.29 -6.16
CA ALA A 79 8.76 32.41 -6.74
C ALA A 79 9.54 32.89 -7.98
N ALA A 80 9.09 32.48 -9.16
CA ALA A 80 9.41 33.20 -10.38
C ALA A 80 8.56 34.47 -10.33
N ALA A 81 9.19 35.54 -9.88
CA ALA A 81 8.71 36.90 -10.05
C ALA A 81 8.29 37.09 -11.52
N GLY A 82 7.14 37.76 -11.70
CA GLY A 82 6.69 38.16 -13.01
C GLY A 82 7.73 39.06 -13.69
N ASN A 83 7.72 39.01 -15.02
CA ASN A 83 7.66 40.21 -15.83
C ASN A 83 6.97 39.87 -17.15
N ASP A 84 5.91 40.62 -17.38
CA ASP A 84 5.32 40.95 -18.67
C ASP A 84 6.42 41.54 -19.57
N ASP A 85 6.43 41.20 -20.86
CA ASP A 85 6.64 42.15 -21.97
C ASP A 85 6.69 41.40 -23.33
N GLY A 86 5.81 41.81 -24.25
CA GLY A 86 6.23 42.21 -25.60
C GLY A 86 6.50 41.15 -26.68
N ASP A 87 5.50 41.01 -27.57
CA ASP A 87 5.58 40.94 -29.04
C ASP A 87 6.98 41.07 -29.71
N GLY A 88 7.25 40.23 -30.71
CA GLY A 88 8.43 40.38 -31.58
C GLY A 88 8.83 39.10 -32.31
N ASP A 89 8.39 38.99 -33.56
CA ASP A 89 8.91 38.16 -34.63
C ASP A 89 10.44 38.25 -34.76
N GLY A 90 11.12 37.10 -34.80
CA GLY A 90 12.56 37.02 -34.99
C GLY A 90 13.02 35.60 -35.29
N GLU A 91 13.41 35.36 -36.54
CA GLU A 91 14.14 34.17 -36.97
C GLU A 91 15.43 34.00 -36.15
N VAL A 92 15.63 32.82 -35.56
CA VAL A 92 16.87 32.51 -34.85
C VAL A 92 17.76 31.68 -35.76
N GLU A 93 18.67 32.35 -36.47
CA GLU A 93 19.91 31.72 -36.94
C GLU A 93 20.78 31.40 -35.72
N LEU A 94 21.19 30.13 -35.59
CA LEU A 94 22.09 29.65 -34.53
C LEU A 94 23.54 29.67 -35.04
N PRO A 95 24.42 30.56 -34.55
CA PRO A 95 25.85 30.40 -34.75
C PRO A 95 26.42 29.42 -33.71
N PHE A 96 27.17 28.46 -34.22
CA PHE A 96 27.90 27.44 -33.49
C PHE A 96 29.06 27.98 -32.64
N GLU A 97 29.44 27.16 -31.64
CA GLU A 97 30.60 27.18 -30.73
C GLU A 97 30.49 28.15 -29.52
N VAL A 98 30.61 27.72 -28.26
CA VAL A 98 31.75 27.02 -27.65
C VAL A 98 31.33 26.23 -26.40
N VAL A 99 31.89 25.01 -26.31
CA VAL A 99 32.22 24.14 -25.17
C VAL A 99 31.81 24.61 -23.75
N THR A 100 30.93 23.85 -23.09
CA THR A 100 31.08 23.42 -21.68
C THR A 100 30.07 22.31 -21.31
N VAL A 101 30.61 21.18 -20.84
CA VAL A 101 30.02 20.07 -20.04
C VAL A 101 28.65 19.51 -20.50
N PRO A 102 28.54 18.20 -20.83
CA PRO A 102 27.24 17.57 -20.89
C PRO A 102 26.74 17.39 -19.45
N ALA A 103 26.12 18.43 -18.88
CA ALA A 103 25.07 18.20 -17.91
C ALA A 103 23.97 17.53 -18.72
N ALA A 104 23.89 16.20 -18.65
CA ALA A 104 22.74 15.46 -19.10
C ALA A 104 21.52 16.13 -18.45
N ALA A 105 20.75 16.85 -19.24
CA ALA A 105 19.45 17.34 -18.88
C ALA A 105 18.53 16.11 -18.76
N ALA A 106 18.67 15.39 -17.65
CA ALA A 106 17.72 14.40 -17.19
C ALA A 106 16.86 15.06 -16.10
N LEU A 107 16.27 16.20 -16.42
CA LEU A 107 14.97 16.57 -15.84
C LEU A 107 13.89 15.96 -16.74
N GLY A 108 13.98 14.64 -16.90
CA GLY A 108 12.90 13.88 -17.46
C GLY A 108 11.80 13.84 -16.41
N THR A 109 10.73 14.61 -16.62
CA THR A 109 9.45 13.92 -16.50
C THR A 109 9.61 12.66 -17.33
N THR A 110 9.54 11.49 -16.71
CA THR A 110 9.56 10.21 -17.41
C THR A 110 8.28 10.13 -18.22
N LEU A 111 8.19 10.95 -19.27
CA LEU A 111 7.12 10.91 -20.23
C LEU A 111 7.30 9.57 -20.90
N LEU A 112 6.44 8.65 -20.49
CA LEU A 112 6.33 7.33 -21.08
C LEU A 112 6.35 7.50 -22.60
N SER A 113 7.27 6.82 -23.28
CA SER A 113 7.43 7.00 -24.73
C SER A 113 6.13 6.61 -25.45
N ALA A 114 5.88 7.25 -26.61
CA ALA A 114 4.74 6.90 -27.45
C ALA A 114 4.75 5.40 -27.84
N ASP A 115 5.93 4.85 -28.14
CA ASP A 115 6.09 3.42 -28.41
C ASP A 115 5.73 2.54 -27.22
N CYS A 116 6.03 2.98 -25.99
CA CYS A 116 5.65 2.23 -24.82
C CYS A 116 4.13 2.27 -24.56
N LEU A 117 3.50 3.44 -24.74
CA LEU A 117 2.03 3.56 -24.71
C LEU A 117 1.36 2.63 -25.73
N GLU A 118 1.92 2.54 -26.94
CA GLU A 118 1.45 1.60 -27.95
C GLU A 118 1.56 0.15 -27.46
N CYS A 119 2.66 -0.24 -26.81
CA CYS A 119 2.81 -1.58 -26.28
C CYS A 119 1.90 -1.88 -25.09
N ILE A 120 1.56 -0.89 -24.27
CA ILE A 120 0.52 -1.02 -23.24
C ILE A 120 -0.83 -1.36 -23.90
N ALA A 121 -1.24 -0.59 -24.92
CA ALA A 121 -2.48 -0.83 -25.65
C ALA A 121 -2.49 -2.16 -26.43
N MET A 122 -1.37 -2.54 -27.03
CA MET A 122 -1.22 -3.85 -27.69
C MET A 122 -1.42 -4.99 -26.69
N THR A 123 -0.83 -4.87 -25.50
CA THR A 123 -0.94 -5.87 -24.45
C THR A 123 -2.38 -5.96 -23.93
N ALA A 124 -3.00 -4.81 -23.64
CA ALA A 124 -4.35 -4.73 -23.05
C ALA A 124 -5.43 -5.27 -23.98
N THR A 125 -5.46 -4.82 -25.24
CA THR A 125 -6.59 -5.09 -26.14
C THR A 125 -6.19 -5.38 -27.59
N ALA A 126 -4.89 -5.52 -27.88
CA ALA A 126 -4.37 -5.53 -29.26
C ALA A 126 -4.79 -4.27 -30.04
N LYS A 127 -4.76 -3.10 -29.38
CA LYS A 127 -5.18 -1.80 -29.94
C LYS A 127 -6.63 -1.78 -30.45
N ARG A 128 -7.50 -2.67 -29.95
CA ARG A 128 -8.93 -2.65 -30.25
C ARG A 128 -9.68 -1.95 -29.11
N PRO A 129 -10.67 -1.09 -29.41
CA PRO A 129 -11.50 -0.50 -28.36
C PRO A 129 -12.10 -1.60 -27.47
N ALA A 130 -11.96 -1.46 -26.15
CA ALA A 130 -12.70 -2.31 -25.21
C ALA A 130 -14.19 -1.92 -25.24
N MET A 131 -15.06 -2.71 -24.63
CA MET A 131 -16.46 -2.31 -24.40
C MET A 131 -16.62 -1.99 -22.91
N CYS A 132 -17.08 -0.78 -22.57
CA CYS A 132 -17.65 -0.51 -21.25
C CYS A 132 -19.18 -0.51 -21.42
N HIS A 133 -19.83 -1.48 -20.80
CA HIS A 133 -21.27 -1.69 -20.97
C HIS A 133 -21.66 -1.81 -22.46
N SER A 134 -22.37 -0.81 -22.99
CA SER A 134 -22.86 -0.75 -24.38
C SER A 134 -22.09 0.22 -25.26
N THR A 135 -21.04 0.87 -24.76
CA THR A 135 -20.24 1.85 -25.51
C THR A 135 -18.77 1.41 -25.61
N PRO A 136 -18.11 1.64 -26.76
CA PRO A 136 -16.67 1.44 -26.88
C PRO A 136 -15.90 2.35 -25.91
N CYS A 137 -14.95 1.76 -25.22
CA CYS A 137 -13.95 2.44 -24.38
C CYS A 137 -12.57 2.38 -25.03
N SER A 138 -11.65 3.13 -24.45
CA SER A 138 -10.26 3.21 -24.88
C SER A 138 -9.58 1.84 -25.01
N ILE A 139 -8.53 1.84 -25.82
CA ILE A 139 -7.65 0.69 -26.09
C ILE A 139 -6.85 0.24 -24.86
N TYR A 140 -6.89 0.99 -23.77
CA TYR A 140 -6.14 0.71 -22.54
C TYR A 140 -6.93 -0.16 -21.55
N ARG A 141 -8.22 -0.44 -21.78
CA ARG A 141 -9.04 -1.26 -20.85
C ARG A 141 -8.94 -0.76 -19.39
N ILE A 142 -8.96 0.56 -19.22
CA ILE A 142 -8.92 1.22 -17.91
C ILE A 142 -10.14 0.78 -17.10
N SER A 143 -9.95 0.46 -15.83
CA SER A 143 -11.03 0.16 -14.90
C SER A 143 -11.34 1.35 -13.99
N ARG A 144 -12.53 1.39 -13.40
CA ARG A 144 -12.92 2.46 -12.46
C ARG A 144 -11.93 2.67 -11.30
N PRO A 145 -11.46 1.63 -10.58
CA PRO A 145 -10.45 1.84 -9.53
C PRO A 145 -9.11 2.35 -10.08
N TYR A 146 -8.68 1.89 -11.26
CA TYR A 146 -7.47 2.40 -11.93
C TYR A 146 -7.58 3.91 -12.18
N TRP A 147 -8.69 4.35 -12.76
CA TRP A 147 -8.96 5.77 -13.02
C TRP A 147 -9.03 6.60 -11.74
N GLN A 148 -9.65 6.07 -10.68
CA GLN A 148 -9.68 6.74 -9.37
C GLN A 148 -8.29 6.89 -8.75
N ASP A 149 -7.42 5.88 -8.89
CA ASP A 149 -6.05 5.96 -8.41
C ASP A 149 -5.22 6.96 -9.22
N ALA A 150 -5.42 7.00 -10.55
CA ALA A 150 -4.74 7.94 -11.45
C ALA A 150 -5.13 9.41 -11.21
N THR A 151 -6.38 9.67 -10.84
CA THR A 151 -6.93 11.03 -10.63
C THR A 151 -6.60 11.62 -9.26
N ARG A 152 -6.11 10.83 -8.30
CA ARG A 152 -5.68 11.33 -6.97
C ARG A 152 -4.50 12.30 -7.06
N GLU A 153 -3.60 12.06 -8.00
CA GLU A 153 -2.37 12.84 -8.18
C GLU A 153 -2.38 13.72 -9.44
N ALA A 154 -3.38 13.54 -10.32
CA ALA A 154 -3.46 14.25 -11.59
C ALA A 154 -3.87 15.72 -11.41
N THR A 155 -3.23 16.61 -12.17
CA THR A 155 -3.73 17.95 -12.52
C THR A 155 -4.92 17.85 -13.49
N TYR A 156 -5.77 16.82 -13.38
CA TYR A 156 -6.97 16.72 -14.19
C TYR A 156 -7.99 17.71 -13.63
N SER A 157 -8.23 18.79 -14.36
CA SER A 157 -9.15 19.87 -14.00
C SER A 157 -10.61 19.57 -14.40
N GLY A 158 -10.95 18.32 -14.71
CA GLY A 158 -12.28 17.93 -15.18
C GLY A 158 -13.12 17.20 -14.13
N PRO A 159 -14.39 17.58 -13.89
CA PRO A 159 -15.33 16.83 -13.07
C PRO A 159 -16.02 15.73 -13.89
N GLU A 160 -15.27 14.97 -14.71
CA GLU A 160 -15.91 14.02 -15.62
C GLU A 160 -16.12 12.64 -14.96
N ASP A 161 -17.29 12.07 -15.22
CA ASP A 161 -17.59 10.69 -14.86
C ASP A 161 -16.64 9.74 -15.60
N TYR A 162 -16.19 8.70 -14.89
CA TYR A 162 -15.31 7.64 -15.42
C TYR A 162 -15.63 7.22 -16.87
N GLU A 163 -16.91 6.97 -17.20
CA GLU A 163 -17.34 6.49 -18.53
C GLU A 163 -17.04 7.51 -19.65
N ILE A 164 -17.16 8.80 -19.35
CA ILE A 164 -16.86 9.89 -20.29
C ILE A 164 -15.36 9.89 -20.58
N CYS A 165 -14.55 9.88 -19.52
CA CYS A 165 -13.09 9.90 -19.64
C CYS A 165 -12.55 8.66 -20.39
N VAL A 166 -12.97 7.45 -20.01
CA VAL A 166 -12.42 6.24 -20.65
C VAL A 166 -12.88 6.06 -22.10
N SER A 167 -13.93 6.76 -22.53
CA SER A 167 -14.37 6.81 -23.93
C SER A 167 -13.63 7.88 -24.74
N ASN A 168 -13.01 8.87 -24.09
CA ASN A 168 -12.20 9.89 -24.72
C ASN A 168 -10.72 9.40 -24.83
N PRO A 169 -10.13 9.33 -26.04
CA PRO A 169 -8.75 8.87 -26.23
C PRO A 169 -7.70 9.67 -25.46
N ASP A 170 -7.87 10.99 -25.37
CA ASP A 170 -6.93 11.89 -24.70
C ASP A 170 -7.02 11.71 -23.19
N CYS A 171 -8.24 11.73 -22.64
CA CYS A 171 -8.44 11.50 -21.20
C CYS A 171 -7.97 10.10 -20.76
N ALA A 172 -8.21 9.08 -21.59
CA ALA A 172 -7.71 7.74 -21.32
C ALA A 172 -6.17 7.68 -21.34
N THR A 173 -5.52 8.36 -22.29
CA THR A 173 -4.06 8.43 -22.39
C THR A 173 -3.46 9.15 -21.17
N GLU A 174 -4.01 10.31 -20.80
CA GLU A 174 -3.61 11.05 -19.60
C GLU A 174 -3.81 10.23 -18.32
N THR A 175 -4.89 9.46 -18.23
CA THR A 175 -5.15 8.54 -17.11
C THR A 175 -4.04 7.49 -16.98
N VAL A 176 -3.61 6.88 -18.10
CA VAL A 176 -2.50 5.92 -18.10
C VAL A 176 -1.19 6.60 -17.70
N LEU A 177 -0.89 7.77 -18.27
CA LEU A 177 0.32 8.53 -17.95
C LEU A 177 0.39 8.89 -16.46
N SER A 178 -0.71 9.40 -15.88
CA SER A 178 -0.78 9.74 -14.47
C SER A 178 -0.63 8.52 -13.56
N PHE A 179 -1.30 7.42 -13.90
CA PHE A 179 -1.19 6.18 -13.13
C PHE A 179 0.24 5.62 -13.16
N ILE A 180 0.86 5.53 -14.33
CA ILE A 180 2.24 5.07 -14.46
C ILE A 180 3.18 6.02 -13.71
N GLY A 181 3.02 7.33 -13.86
CA GLY A 181 3.83 8.32 -13.13
C GLY A 181 3.71 8.19 -11.60
N SER A 182 2.54 7.82 -11.10
CA SER A 182 2.29 7.65 -9.66
C SER A 182 2.79 6.31 -9.11
N TYR A 183 2.79 5.27 -9.94
CA TYR A 183 3.02 3.90 -9.48
C TYR A 183 4.24 3.21 -10.09
N ALA A 184 4.99 3.82 -11.01
CA ALA A 184 6.18 3.23 -11.63
C ALA A 184 7.15 2.64 -10.59
N ARG A 185 7.55 1.40 -10.83
CA ARG A 185 8.48 0.61 -10.01
C ARG A 185 8.96 -0.58 -10.83
N ASP A 186 10.03 -1.21 -10.36
CA ASP A 186 10.50 -2.48 -10.89
C ASP A 186 9.47 -3.58 -10.57
N CYS A 187 8.89 -4.17 -11.62
CA CYS A 187 7.86 -5.21 -11.53
C CYS A 187 8.45 -6.60 -11.71
N ASP A 188 9.49 -6.76 -12.54
CA ASP A 188 10.05 -8.08 -12.87
C ASP A 188 11.32 -8.44 -12.08
N GLY A 189 11.84 -7.50 -11.29
CA GLY A 189 12.94 -7.71 -10.34
C GLY A 189 14.33 -7.58 -10.97
N ASP A 190 14.43 -6.97 -12.15
CA ASP A 190 15.70 -6.79 -12.87
C ASP A 190 16.48 -5.53 -12.46
N VAL A 191 15.95 -4.75 -11.52
CA VAL A 191 16.54 -3.52 -10.95
C VAL A 191 16.47 -2.31 -11.91
N VAL A 192 15.83 -2.42 -13.08
CA VAL A 192 15.74 -1.35 -14.09
C VAL A 192 14.29 -1.13 -14.51
N ILE A 193 13.75 0.04 -14.18
CA ILE A 193 12.38 0.39 -14.60
C ILE A 193 12.35 0.73 -16.09
N ARG A 194 11.73 -0.15 -16.89
CA ARG A 194 11.60 -0.06 -18.35
C ARG A 194 10.14 -0.13 -18.79
N CYS A 195 9.92 -0.12 -20.11
CA CYS A 195 8.59 -0.25 -20.67
C CYS A 195 7.88 -1.55 -20.25
N ARG A 196 8.65 -2.64 -20.09
CA ARG A 196 8.16 -3.91 -19.56
C ARG A 196 7.48 -3.74 -18.20
N ASP A 197 8.08 -3.02 -17.27
CA ASP A 197 7.50 -2.73 -15.96
C ASP A 197 6.24 -1.89 -16.06
N HIS A 198 6.25 -0.86 -16.91
CA HIS A 198 5.06 -0.04 -17.12
C HIS A 198 3.88 -0.86 -17.67
N ILE A 199 4.14 -1.81 -18.59
CA ILE A 199 3.13 -2.73 -19.10
C ILE A 199 2.64 -3.65 -17.98
N MET A 200 3.54 -4.27 -17.20
CA MET A 200 3.17 -5.14 -16.09
C MET A 200 2.35 -4.40 -15.04
N LEU A 201 2.76 -3.19 -14.67
CA LEU A 201 2.06 -2.30 -13.77
C LEU A 201 0.65 -1.96 -14.27
N HIS A 202 0.50 -1.65 -15.56
CA HIS A 202 -0.80 -1.36 -16.15
C HIS A 202 -1.74 -2.59 -16.13
N GLN A 203 -1.22 -3.76 -16.48
CA GLN A 203 -2.02 -4.99 -16.58
C GLN A 203 -2.37 -5.60 -15.21
N LEU A 204 -1.48 -5.49 -14.23
CA LEU A 204 -1.57 -6.18 -12.94
C LEU A 204 -1.89 -5.25 -11.76
N GLY A 205 -1.83 -3.94 -11.97
CA GLY A 205 -1.99 -2.93 -10.92
C GLY A 205 -0.78 -2.87 -9.96
N PRO A 206 -0.81 -1.98 -8.95
CA PRO A 206 0.36 -1.67 -8.14
C PRO A 206 0.85 -2.84 -7.29
N THR A 207 -0.09 -3.62 -6.75
CA THR A 207 0.21 -4.81 -5.95
C THR A 207 0.58 -6.01 -6.82
N GLY A 208 -0.10 -6.18 -7.94
CA GLY A 208 0.12 -7.30 -8.85
C GLY A 208 1.42 -7.18 -9.65
N CYS A 209 1.90 -5.97 -9.91
CA CYS A 209 3.18 -5.68 -10.58
C CYS A 209 4.33 -6.55 -10.06
N MET A 210 4.50 -6.67 -8.74
CA MET A 210 5.63 -7.39 -8.12
C MET A 210 5.37 -8.87 -7.82
N MET A 211 4.12 -9.33 -7.90
CA MET A 211 3.71 -10.67 -7.44
C MET A 211 3.02 -11.51 -8.51
N GLY A 212 2.54 -10.87 -9.57
CA GLY A 212 1.72 -11.46 -10.61
C GLY A 212 2.54 -11.82 -11.85
N THR A 213 1.96 -12.69 -12.65
CA THR A 213 2.43 -12.98 -14.01
C THR A 213 1.32 -12.64 -15.00
N LEU A 214 1.70 -12.17 -16.18
CA LEU A 214 0.74 -11.90 -17.23
C LEU A 214 0.13 -13.20 -17.75
N PRO A 215 -1.17 -13.24 -18.06
CA PRO A 215 -1.76 -14.35 -18.81
C PRO A 215 -1.02 -14.57 -20.13
N PRO A 216 -0.94 -15.81 -20.66
CA PRO A 216 -0.11 -16.12 -21.84
C PRO A 216 -0.39 -15.24 -23.06
N LEU A 217 -1.67 -14.91 -23.31
CA LEU A 217 -2.04 -14.03 -24.42
C LEU A 217 -1.47 -12.61 -24.26
N SER A 218 -1.60 -12.04 -23.07
CA SER A 218 -1.06 -10.70 -22.76
C SER A 218 0.47 -10.71 -22.78
N HIS A 219 1.09 -11.75 -22.20
CA HIS A 219 2.54 -11.92 -22.22
C HIS A 219 3.11 -11.97 -23.65
N ASN A 220 2.46 -12.73 -24.55
CA ASN A 220 2.89 -12.83 -25.95
C ASN A 220 2.76 -11.49 -26.69
N ARG A 221 1.66 -10.76 -26.46
CA ARG A 221 1.45 -9.43 -27.04
C ARG A 221 2.48 -8.41 -26.55
N MET A 222 2.79 -8.43 -25.26
CA MET A 222 3.83 -7.60 -24.66
C MET A 222 5.19 -7.89 -25.29
N THR A 223 5.61 -9.16 -25.27
CA THR A 223 6.93 -9.58 -25.76
C THR A 223 7.11 -9.22 -27.23
N GLU A 224 6.10 -9.49 -28.08
CA GLU A 224 6.18 -9.15 -29.50
C GLU A 224 6.25 -7.64 -29.73
N CYS A 225 5.48 -6.84 -28.99
CA CYS A 225 5.53 -5.39 -29.15
C CYS A 225 6.88 -4.81 -28.73
N LEU A 226 7.41 -5.21 -27.56
CA LEU A 226 8.71 -4.74 -27.06
C LEU A 226 9.83 -5.07 -28.05
N ARG A 227 9.81 -6.28 -28.63
CA ARG A 227 10.77 -6.72 -29.64
C ARG A 227 10.69 -5.87 -30.92
N VAL A 228 9.49 -5.63 -31.44
CA VAL A 228 9.29 -4.84 -32.67
C VAL A 228 9.67 -3.37 -32.49
N LYS A 229 9.46 -2.83 -31.29
CA LYS A 229 9.75 -1.43 -30.95
C LYS A 229 11.14 -1.22 -30.36
N GLU A 230 11.95 -2.28 -30.24
CA GLU A 230 13.31 -2.23 -29.67
C GLU A 230 13.34 -1.66 -28.24
N LEU A 231 12.35 -2.04 -27.41
CA LEU A 231 12.16 -1.57 -26.02
C LEU A 231 12.51 -2.62 -24.96
N GLU A 232 13.32 -3.63 -25.33
CA GLU A 232 13.60 -4.78 -24.46
C GLU A 232 14.36 -4.47 -23.18
#